data_AF-A0A6B3GQ64-F1
#
_entry.id   AF-A0A6B3GQ64-F1
#
_cell.length_a   1.000
_cell.length_b   1.000
_cell.length_c   1.000
_cell.angle_alpha   90.00
_cell.angle_beta   90.00
_cell.angle_gamma   90.00
#
_symmetry.space_group_name_H-M   'P 1'
#
loop_
_entity.id
_entity.type
_entity.pdbx_description
1 polymer ?
#
loop_
_entity_poly.entity_id
_entity_poly.type
_entity_poly.pdbx_seq_one_letter_code
_entity_poly.pdbx_strand_id
1 'polypeptide(L)'
;ATAQGFWQPGQEELTGDYVSRFYPDAIALAARRGPAIAEAAGRYAFPAYAIDAGSLATGTRALEDPELIPALRRKLVDQLDDLRRALAVRTSATG
;
A
#
# COMPACT_ATOMS: atom_id res chain seq x y z
N ALA A 1 -3.14 -16.91 -8.09
CA ALA A 1 -2.17 -15.96 -8.69
C ALA A 1 -1.64 -15.06 -7.59
N THR A 2 -0.32 -14.97 -7.41
CA THR A 2 0.32 -14.10 -6.41
C THR A 2 0.14 -12.64 -6.82
N ALA A 3 -0.43 -11.80 -5.95
CA ALA A 3 -0.65 -10.37 -6.21
C ALA A 3 0.64 -9.60 -6.58
N GLN A 4 1.81 -10.15 -6.28
CA GLN A 4 3.12 -9.65 -6.72
C GLN A 4 3.23 -9.49 -8.24
N GLY A 5 2.58 -10.35 -9.02
CA GLY A 5 2.62 -10.27 -10.49
C GLY A 5 1.85 -9.08 -11.07
N PHE A 6 0.98 -8.44 -10.26
CA PHE A 6 0.14 -7.32 -10.68
C PHE A 6 0.90 -6.00 -10.74
N TRP A 7 1.94 -5.84 -9.94
CA TRP A 7 2.66 -4.57 -9.78
C TRP A 7 3.98 -4.60 -10.56
N GLN A 8 3.93 -4.51 -11.89
CA GLN A 8 5.12 -4.40 -12.73
C GLN A 8 5.53 -2.93 -12.95
N PRO A 9 6.83 -2.59 -13.01
CA PRO A 9 7.31 -1.25 -13.33
C PRO A 9 6.81 -0.78 -14.71
N GLY A 10 6.40 0.50 -14.84
CA GLY A 10 5.89 1.07 -16.10
C GLY A 10 4.38 0.94 -16.33
N GLN A 11 3.61 0.61 -15.29
CA GLN A 11 2.14 0.60 -15.27
C GLN A 11 1.58 1.58 -14.22
N GLU A 12 2.34 2.60 -13.82
CA GLU A 12 1.92 3.54 -12.76
C GLU A 12 0.61 4.27 -13.09
N GLU A 13 0.37 4.60 -14.37
CA GLU A 13 -0.86 5.28 -14.80
C GLU A 13 -2.10 4.35 -14.78
N LEU A 14 -1.91 3.05 -15.01
CA LEU A 14 -2.99 2.05 -15.03
C LEU A 14 -3.30 1.47 -13.64
N THR A 15 -2.38 1.62 -12.69
CA THR A 15 -2.52 1.08 -11.33
C THR A 15 -3.04 2.11 -10.32
N GLY A 16 -3.09 3.40 -10.66
CA GLY A 16 -3.59 4.46 -9.77
C GLY A 16 -5.01 4.18 -9.24
N ASP A 17 -5.92 3.73 -10.11
CA ASP A 17 -7.28 3.36 -9.70
C ASP A 17 -7.30 2.16 -8.72
N TYR A 18 -6.32 1.26 -8.83
CA TYR A 18 -6.19 0.09 -7.96
C TYR A 18 -5.58 0.42 -6.59
N VAL A 19 -4.72 1.44 -6.52
CA VAL A 19 -4.16 1.92 -5.23
C VAL A 19 -5.26 2.43 -4.33
N SER A 20 -6.22 3.18 -4.88
CA SER A 20 -7.32 3.74 -4.10
C SER A 20 -8.24 2.67 -3.50
N ARG A 21 -8.42 1.54 -4.20
CA ARG A 21 -9.25 0.41 -3.77
C ARG A 21 -8.55 -0.54 -2.80
N PHE A 22 -7.22 -0.67 -2.91
CA PHE A 22 -6.45 -1.59 -2.06
C PHE A 22 -6.72 -1.38 -0.57
N TYR A 23 -6.67 -0.13 -0.09
CA TYR A 23 -6.77 0.19 1.33
C TYR A 23 -8.12 -0.21 1.95
N PRO A 24 -9.29 0.25 1.44
CA PRO A 24 -10.58 -0.16 2.00
C PRO A 24 -10.79 -1.67 1.92
N ASP A 25 -10.38 -2.32 0.83
CA ASP A 25 -10.50 -3.78 0.68
C ASP A 25 -9.64 -4.55 1.69
N ALA A 26 -8.39 -4.11 1.90
CA ALA A 26 -7.47 -4.72 2.86
C ALA A 26 -7.95 -4.53 4.30
N ILE A 27 -8.50 -3.36 4.64
CA ILE A 27 -9.08 -3.07 5.96
C ILE A 27 -10.28 -3.97 6.22
N ALA A 28 -11.26 -4.00 5.31
CA ALA A 28 -12.45 -4.83 5.44
C ALA A 28 -12.10 -6.33 5.52
N LEU A 29 -11.12 -6.78 4.73
CA LEU A 29 -10.65 -8.16 4.78
C LEU A 29 -9.98 -8.50 6.12
N ALA A 30 -9.11 -7.63 6.62
CA ALA A 30 -8.40 -7.80 7.89
C ALA A 30 -9.37 -7.82 9.06
N ALA A 31 -10.34 -6.90 9.10
CA ALA A 31 -11.38 -6.86 10.13
C ALA A 31 -12.17 -8.18 10.20
N ARG A 32 -12.50 -8.77 9.04
CA ARG A 32 -13.29 -10.02 8.94
C ARG A 32 -12.48 -11.29 9.22
N ARG A 33 -11.18 -11.33 8.88
CA ARG A 33 -10.38 -12.56 8.88
C ARG A 33 -9.25 -12.59 9.91
N GLY A 34 -9.04 -11.48 10.61
CA GLY A 34 -8.11 -11.39 11.73
C GLY A 34 -6.63 -11.20 11.33
N PRO A 35 -5.73 -11.23 12.33
CA PRO A 35 -4.35 -10.75 12.20
C PRO A 35 -3.50 -11.47 11.16
N ALA A 36 -3.64 -12.80 11.00
CA ALA A 36 -2.83 -13.55 10.04
C ALA A 36 -3.10 -13.12 8.58
N ILE A 37 -4.38 -12.86 8.24
CA ILE A 37 -4.75 -12.36 6.92
C ILE A 37 -4.36 -10.89 6.75
N ALA A 38 -4.42 -10.09 7.81
CA ALA A 38 -3.94 -8.72 7.79
C ALA A 38 -2.44 -8.63 7.44
N GLU A 39 -1.62 -9.49 8.04
CA GLU A 39 -0.19 -9.56 7.73
C GLU A 39 0.06 -9.98 6.27
N ALA A 40 -0.67 -10.98 5.79
CA ALA A 40 -0.55 -11.43 4.40
C ALA A 40 -0.97 -10.34 3.41
N ALA A 41 -2.05 -9.62 3.67
CA ALA A 41 -2.53 -8.52 2.82
C ALA A 41 -1.49 -7.40 2.75
N GLY A 42 -0.98 -6.93 3.89
CA GLY A 42 0.05 -5.89 3.93
C GLY A 42 1.39 -6.32 3.30
N ARG A 43 1.74 -7.61 3.37
CA ARG A 43 3.01 -8.11 2.81
C ARG A 43 2.97 -8.39 1.32
N TYR A 44 1.88 -8.97 0.82
CA TYR A 44 1.84 -9.53 -0.53
C TYR A 44 0.97 -8.75 -1.51
N ALA A 45 0.04 -7.94 -1.02
CA ALA A 45 -0.90 -7.19 -1.86
C ALA A 45 -0.66 -5.68 -1.87
N PHE A 46 0.25 -5.16 -1.02
CA PHE A 46 0.57 -3.74 -0.96
C PHE A 46 1.12 -3.22 -2.30
N PRO A 47 0.66 -2.04 -2.78
CA PRO A 47 1.08 -1.45 -4.06
C PRO A 47 2.47 -0.81 -3.99
N ALA A 48 3.51 -1.60 -3.70
CA ALA A 48 4.87 -1.11 -3.44
C ALA A 48 5.50 -0.32 -4.60
N TYR A 49 5.03 -0.54 -5.83
CA TYR A 49 5.55 0.11 -7.04
C TYR A 49 4.80 1.37 -7.43
N ALA A 50 3.69 1.71 -6.76
CA ALA A 50 2.99 2.97 -6.92
C ALA A 50 3.73 4.09 -6.18
N ILE A 51 5.00 4.28 -6.56
CA ILE A 51 5.86 5.30 -6.01
C ILE A 51 5.37 6.59 -6.65
N ASP A 52 4.60 7.42 -5.95
CA ASP A 52 4.23 8.78 -6.34
C ASP A 52 3.59 9.50 -5.14
N ALA A 53 3.47 10.82 -5.21
CA ALA A 53 2.96 11.61 -4.09
C ALA A 53 1.47 11.32 -3.79
N GLY A 54 0.66 11.01 -4.80
CA GLY A 54 -0.75 10.70 -4.66
C GLY A 54 -0.97 9.36 -3.96
N SER A 55 -0.21 8.33 -4.34
CA SER A 55 -0.24 7.01 -3.71
C SER A 55 0.21 7.06 -2.25
N LEU A 56 1.28 7.81 -1.95
CA LEU A 56 1.74 8.02 -0.57
C LEU A 56 0.68 8.76 0.28
N ALA A 57 0.06 9.80 -0.27
CA ALA A 57 -1.00 10.54 0.43
C ALA A 57 -2.23 9.64 0.68
N THR A 58 -2.62 8.82 -0.30
CA THR A 58 -3.74 7.87 -0.17
C THR A 58 -3.49 6.87 0.95
N GLY A 59 -2.32 6.24 0.99
CA GLY A 59 -2.00 5.30 2.05
C GLY A 59 -1.84 5.94 3.42
N THR A 60 -1.31 7.16 3.49
CA THR A 60 -1.24 7.91 4.74
C THR A 60 -2.63 8.18 5.32
N ARG A 61 -3.60 8.60 4.48
CA ARG A 61 -5.00 8.77 4.92
C ARG A 61 -5.64 7.46 5.38
N ALA A 62 -5.32 6.34 4.74
CA ALA A 62 -5.85 5.03 5.16
C ALA A 62 -5.42 4.62 6.58
N LEU A 63 -4.34 5.19 7.13
CA LEU A 63 -3.96 4.97 8.53
C LEU A 63 -4.93 5.60 9.53
N GLU A 64 -5.77 6.54 9.10
CA GLU A 64 -6.77 7.22 9.93
C GLU A 64 -8.07 6.41 10.07
N ASP A 65 -8.21 5.32 9.32
CA ASP A 65 -9.41 4.49 9.33
C ASP A 65 -9.64 3.82 10.71
N PRO A 66 -10.82 3.98 11.34
CA PRO A 66 -11.11 3.41 12.65
C PRO A 66 -11.24 1.88 12.66
N GLU A 67 -11.53 1.25 11.52
CA GLU A 67 -11.60 -0.21 11.38
C GLU A 67 -10.22 -0.84 11.17
N LEU A 68 -9.17 -0.02 11.02
CA LEU A 68 -7.80 -0.48 10.82
C LEU A 68 -7.23 -1.16 12.08
N ILE A 69 -7.24 -2.49 12.05
CA ILE A 69 -6.72 -3.30 13.15
C ILE A 69 -5.19 -3.14 13.33
N PRO A 70 -4.65 -3.32 14.55
CA PRO A 70 -3.23 -3.05 14.85
C PRO A 70 -2.22 -3.83 13.98
N ALA A 71 -2.53 -5.07 13.63
CA ALA A 71 -1.65 -5.91 12.81
C ALA A 71 -1.47 -5.35 11.40
N LEU A 72 -2.57 -4.91 10.77
CA LEU A 72 -2.51 -4.27 9.44
C LEU A 72 -1.85 -2.90 9.54
N ARG A 73 -2.20 -2.10 10.56
CA ARG A 73 -1.61 -0.77 10.79
C ARG A 73 -0.09 -0.82 10.79
N ARG A 74 0.49 -1.76 11.55
CA ARG A 74 1.95 -1.91 11.63
C ARG A 74 2.57 -2.17 10.26
N LYS A 75 1.96 -3.07 9.46
CA LYS A 75 2.45 -3.37 8.12
C LYS A 75 2.32 -2.21 7.14
N LEU A 76 1.21 -1.47 7.19
CA LEU A 76 1.02 -0.31 6.34
C LEU A 76 2.03 0.81 6.69
N VAL A 77 2.30 1.05 7.98
CA VAL A 77 3.31 2.03 8.40
C VAL A 77 4.69 1.68 7.83
N ASP A 78 5.14 0.42 7.99
CA ASP A 78 6.44 -0.03 7.47
C ASP A 78 6.54 0.19 5.94
N GLN A 79 5.50 -0.24 5.20
CA GLN A 79 5.47 -0.16 3.74
C GLN A 79 5.38 1.30 3.23
N LEU A 80 4.63 2.17 3.91
CA LEU A 80 4.52 3.58 3.55
C LEU A 80 5.82 4.35 3.81
N ASP A 81 6.58 3.96 4.83
CA ASP A 81 7.92 4.50 5.06
C ASP A 81 8.90 4.10 3.95
N ASP A 82 8.86 2.85 3.51
CA ASP A 82 9.67 2.40 2.36
C ASP A 82 9.25 3.11 1.07
N LEU A 83 7.94 3.32 0.84
CA LEU A 83 7.43 4.08 -0.29
C LEU A 83 7.91 5.54 -0.28
N ARG A 84 7.90 6.17 0.90
CA ARG A 84 8.40 7.54 1.09
C ARG A 84 9.89 7.64 0.74
N ARG A 85 10.71 6.66 1.17
CA ARG A 85 12.14 6.60 0.83
C ARG A 85 12.35 6.42 -0.67
N ALA A 86 11.61 5.51 -1.30
CA ALA A 86 11.69 5.27 -2.74
C ALA A 86 11.32 6.53 -3.56
N LEU A 87 10.26 7.24 -3.14
CA LEU A 87 9.85 8.49 -3.76
C LEU A 87 10.96 9.55 -3.68
N ALA A 88 11.57 9.73 -2.50
CA ALA A 88 12.65 10.68 -2.29
C ALA A 88 13.88 10.40 -3.16
N VAL A 89 14.27 9.13 -3.30
CA VAL A 89 15.38 8.73 -4.18
C VAL A 89 15.06 9.06 -5.63
N ARG A 90 13.85 8.74 -6.11
CA ARG A 90 13.46 9.01 -7.50
C ARG A 90 13.42 10.51 -7.81
N THR A 91 12.86 11.33 -6.92
CA THR A 91 12.82 12.77 -7.12
C THR A 91 14.22 13.39 -7.11
N SER A 92 15.14 12.86 -6.30
CA SER A 92 16.53 13.34 -6.24
C SER A 92 17.36 12.90 -7.46
N ALA A 93 17.00 11.80 -8.12
CA ALA A 93 17.68 11.33 -9.33
C ALA A 93 17.19 12.03 -10.62
N THR A 94 16.04 12.72 -10.55
CA THR A 94 15.42 13.41 -11.70
C THR A 94 15.69 14.93 -11.66
N GLY A 95 16.16 15.48 -10.54
CA GLY A 95 16.57 16.88 -10.39
C GLY A 95 18.06 17.07 -10.60
#